data_AF-A0A3P2EKU2-F1
#
_entry.id   AF-A0A3P2EKU2-F1
#
_cell.length_a   1.000
_cell.length_b   1.000
_cell.length_c   1.000
_cell.angle_alpha   90.00
_cell.angle_beta   90.00
_cell.angle_gamma   90.00
#
_symmetry.space_group_name_H-M   'P 1'
#
loop_
_entity.id
_entity.type
_entity.pdbx_description
1 polymer ?
#
loop_
_entity_poly.entity_id
_entity_poly.type
_entity_poly.pdbx_seq_one_letter_code
_entity_poly.pdbx_strand_id
1 'polypeptide(L)' 'MLKNPTIGGLPAVVVPFFPDDAVWVTPLSNISLYWQKNGVRKQAKDEPEYNRLAMYESRNDAYMVENYEAGCLIDGIDWR' A
#
# COMPACT_ATOMS: atom_id res chain seq x y z
N MET A 1 -19.82 -2.12 0.99
CA MET A 1 -18.81 -1.06 1.24
C MET A 1 -19.54 0.27 1.23
N LEU A 2 -19.40 1.10 2.27
CA LEU A 2 -19.99 2.44 2.30
C LEU A 2 -19.45 3.23 1.10
N LYS A 3 -20.34 3.87 0.34
CA LYS A 3 -19.99 4.48 -0.95
C LYS A 3 -19.06 5.69 -0.80
N ASN A 4 -19.05 6.35 0.36
CA ASN A 4 -18.17 7.45 0.75
C ASN A 4 -18.14 7.54 2.29
N PRO A 5 -17.29 6.76 2.99
CA PRO A 5 -17.22 6.84 4.44
C PRO A 5 -16.66 8.20 4.86
N THR A 6 -17.21 8.76 5.94
CA THR A 6 -16.72 9.99 6.55
C THR A 6 -16.46 9.74 8.03
N ILE A 7 -15.35 10.27 8.54
CA ILE A 7 -14.94 10.15 9.95
C ILE A 7 -14.54 11.54 10.42
N GLY A 8 -15.12 12.01 11.52
CA GLY A 8 -14.83 13.35 12.05
C GLY A 8 -15.14 14.50 11.08
N GLY A 9 -16.09 14.31 10.15
CA GLY A 9 -16.43 15.29 9.12
C GLY A 9 -15.49 15.33 7.91
N LEU A 10 -14.47 14.47 7.88
CA LEU A 10 -13.52 14.34 6.76
C LEU A 10 -13.81 13.08 5.93
N PRO A 11 -13.48 13.08 4.63
CA PRO A 11 -13.57 11.88 3.80
C PRO A 11 -12.58 10.82 4.30
N ALA A 12 -13.06 9.59 4.44
CA ALA A 12 -12.25 8.44 4.80
C ALA A 12 -12.05 7.52 3.60
N VAL A 13 -10.88 6.88 3.53
CA VAL A 13 -10.58 5.83 2.56
C VAL A 13 -10.29 4.56 3.34
N VAL A 14 -11.00 3.48 2.99
CA VAL A 14 -10.75 2.16 3.56
C VAL A 14 -9.95 1.37 2.54
N VAL A 15 -8.74 0.96 2.93
CA VAL A 15 -7.85 0.13 2.11
C VAL A 15 -7.76 -1.28 2.71
N PRO A 16 -7.63 -2.33 1.89
CA PRO A 16 -7.47 -3.68 2.41
C PRO A 16 -6.14 -3.82 3.16
N PHE A 17 -6.10 -4.71 4.15
CA PHE A 17 -4.92 -5.02 4.97
C PHE A 17 -4.39 -3.85 5.83
N PHE A 18 -5.15 -2.77 6.00
CA PHE A 18 -4.83 -1.76 6.99
C PHE A 18 -5.04 -2.33 8.41
N PRO A 19 -4.20 -2.02 9.41
CA PRO A 19 -4.40 -2.50 10.77
C PRO A 19 -5.76 -2.07 11.35
N ASP A 20 -6.45 -2.99 12.03
CA ASP A 20 -7.80 -2.76 12.55
C ASP A 20 -7.82 -1.79 13.76
N ASP A 21 -6.70 -1.65 14.47
CA ASP A 21 -6.53 -0.84 15.67
C ASP A 21 -5.85 0.52 15.40
N ALA A 22 -5.80 0.94 14.14
CA ALA A 22 -5.13 2.18 13.75
C ALA A 22 -5.94 3.02 12.76
N VAL A 23 -5.66 4.33 12.75
CA VAL A 23 -6.16 5.31 11.77
C VAL A 23 -5.01 6.23 11.37
N TRP A 24 -4.80 6.39 10.06
CA TRP A 24 -3.83 7.34 9.53
C TRP A 24 -4.51 8.56 8.92
N VAL A 25 -4.16 9.74 9.40
CA VAL A 25 -4.66 11.02 8.90
C VAL A 25 -3.55 11.71 8.13
N THR A 26 -3.71 11.82 6.81
CA THR A 26 -2.78 12.53 5.91
C THR A 26 -3.50 12.91 4.61
N PRO A 27 -3.08 13.97 3.90
CA PRO A 27 -3.46 14.15 2.50
C PRO A 27 -2.97 12.96 1.67
N LEU A 28 -3.81 12.46 0.76
CA LEU A 28 -3.43 11.35 -0.14
C LEU A 28 -2.28 11.73 -1.08
N SER A 29 -2.13 13.03 -1.40
CA SER A 29 -1.03 13.55 -2.19
C SER A 29 0.33 13.51 -1.49
N ASN A 30 0.37 13.26 -0.17
CA ASN A 30 1.60 13.14 0.62
C ASN A 30 2.23 11.74 0.51
N ILE A 31 1.48 10.77 -0.03
CA ILE A 31 1.89 9.38 -0.15
C ILE A 31 2.38 9.16 -1.58
N SER A 32 3.63 8.71 -1.70
CA SER A 32 4.28 8.49 -2.97
C SER A 32 4.80 7.07 -3.09
N LEU A 33 4.78 6.55 -4.32
CA LEU A 33 5.45 5.32 -4.71
C LEU A 33 6.52 5.69 -5.75
N TYR A 34 7.78 5.48 -5.41
CA TYR A 34 8.89 5.63 -6.35
C TYR A 34 9.24 4.28 -6.95
N TRP A 35 9.63 4.30 -8.21
CA TRP A 35 10.15 3.13 -8.90
C TRP A 35 11.40 3.50 -9.68
N GLN A 36 12.36 2.59 -9.69
CA GLN A 36 13.57 2.79 -10.48
C GLN A 36 13.24 2.63 -11.97
N LYS A 37 13.63 3.61 -12.80
CA LYS A 37 13.58 3.47 -14.26
C LYS A 37 14.38 2.24 -14.69
N ASN A 38 13.78 1.38 -15.53
CA ASN A 38 14.34 0.09 -15.94
C ASN A 38 14.60 -0.89 -14.77
N GLY A 39 13.95 -0.70 -13.61
CA GLY A 39 14.07 -1.56 -12.44
C GLY A 39 13.18 -2.81 -12.46
N VAL A 40 12.29 -2.93 -13.46
CA VAL A 40 11.37 -4.07 -13.61
C VAL A 40 12.01 -5.13 -14.51
N ARG A 41 12.17 -6.35 -13.99
CA ARG A 41 12.70 -7.51 -14.73
C ARG A 41 11.68 -8.64 -14.66
N LYS A 42 11.33 -9.21 -15.82
CA LYS A 42 10.38 -10.33 -15.93
C LYS A 42 11.02 -11.49 -16.66
N GLN A 43 10.77 -12.71 -16.20
CA GLN A 43 11.24 -13.93 -16.83
C GLN A 43 10.15 -15.00 -16.78
N ALA A 44 9.75 -15.52 -17.93
CA ALA A 44 8.97 -16.74 -18.02
C ALA A 44 9.94 -17.93 -18.15
N LYS A 45 9.75 -18.96 -17.33
CA LYS A 45 10.56 -20.18 -17.36
C LYS A 45 9.63 -21.40 -17.35
N ASP A 46 9.84 -22.29 -18.31
CA ASP A 46 9.23 -23.61 -18.28
C ASP A 46 9.96 -24.47 -17.23
N GLU A 47 9.21 -25.08 -16.31
CA GLU A 47 9.72 -25.94 -15.25
C GLU A 47 9.09 -27.33 -15.38
N PRO A 48 9.61 -28.16 -16.31
CA PRO A 48 9.06 -29.48 -16.58
C PRO A 48 9.07 -30.39 -15.35
N GLU A 49 10.04 -30.22 -14.45
CA GLU A 49 10.16 -30.95 -13.19
C GLU A 49 8.95 -30.76 -12.26
N TYR A 50 8.21 -29.66 -12.41
CA TYR A 50 6.99 -29.35 -11.67
C TYR A 50 5.74 -29.28 -12.57
N ASN A 51 5.87 -29.62 -13.86
CA ASN A 51 4.82 -29.52 -14.87
C ASN A 51 4.11 -28.15 -14.83
N ARG A 52 4.88 -27.06 -14.88
CA ARG A 52 4.34 -25.69 -14.81
C ARG A 52 5.16 -24.68 -15.61
N LEU A 53 4.52 -23.59 -16.01
CA LEU A 53 5.19 -22.38 -16.49
C LEU A 53 5.26 -21.36 -15.33
N ALA A 54 6.47 -21.00 -14.91
CA ALA A 54 6.71 -20.05 -13.84
C ALA A 54 6.98 -18.64 -14.39
N MET A 55 6.35 -17.63 -13.77
CA MET A 55 6.59 -16.21 -14.07
C MET A 55 7.32 -15.57 -12.89
N TYR A 56 8.56 -15.16 -13.12
CA TYR A 56 9.39 -14.45 -12.16
C TYR A 56 9.37 -12.96 -12.47
N GLU A 57 9.02 -12.14 -11.48
CA GLU A 57 9.02 -10.69 -11.61
C GLU A 57 9.79 -10.07 -10.43
N SER A 58 10.73 -9.19 -10.76
CA SER A 58 11.48 -8.37 -9.80
C SER A 58 11.21 -6.91 -10.11
N ARG A 59 10.97 -6.10 -9.08
CA ARG A 59 10.82 -4.65 -9.17
C ARG A 59 11.62 -3.95 -8.08
N ASN A 60 12.12 -2.77 -8.39
CA ASN A 60 12.78 -1.89 -7.45
C ASN A 60 11.87 -0.70 -7.18
N ASP A 61 11.01 -0.88 -6.18
CA ASP A 61 9.99 0.09 -5.77
C ASP A 61 10.23 0.54 -4.32
N ALA A 62 9.84 1.76 -3.97
CA ALA A 62 9.98 2.34 -2.64
C ALA A 62 8.76 3.17 -2.27
N TYR A 63 8.19 2.90 -1.09
CA TYR A 63 7.13 3.72 -0.51
C TYR A 63 7.74 4.93 0.21
N MET A 64 7.16 6.12 0.00
CA MET A 64 7.66 7.36 0.57
C MET A 64 6.51 8.20 1.11
N VAL A 65 6.72 8.76 2.30
CA VAL A 65 5.89 9.83 2.86
C VAL A 65 6.68 11.12 2.68
N GLU A 66 6.17 12.04 1.86
CA GLU A 66 6.92 13.22 1.40
C GLU A 66 7.18 14.22 2.53
N ASN A 67 6.16 14.50 3.34
CA ASN A 67 6.25 15.36 4.51
C ASN A 67 5.67 14.65 5.73
N TYR A 68 6.51 14.40 6.73
CA TYR A 68 6.08 13.75 7.98
C TYR A 68 5.18 14.63 8.86
N GLU A 69 5.26 15.95 8.76
CA GLU A 69 4.43 16.88 9.54
C GLU A 69 3.02 17.06 8.93
N ALA A 70 2.80 16.57 7.71
CA ALA A 70 1.53 16.69 7.01
C ALA A 70 0.48 15.65 7.46
N GLY A 71 0.79 14.79 8.43
CA GLY A 71 -0.13 13.79 8.93
C GLY A 71 0.28 13.19 10.27
N CYS A 72 -0.59 12.35 10.82
CA CYS A 72 -0.33 11.58 12.03
C CYS A 72 -0.99 10.21 11.97
N LEU A 73 -0.30 9.20 12.51
CA LEU A 73 -0.85 7.87 12.73
C LEU A 73 -1.33 7.79 14.18
N ILE A 74 -2.55 7.31 14.37
CA ILE A 74 -3.10 6.96 15.68
C ILE A 74 -3.19 5.43 15.70
N ASP A 75 -2.48 4.77 16.60
CA ASP A 75 -2.47 3.32 16.78
C ASP A 75 -2.90 2.92 18.19
N GLY A 76 -3.13 1.63 18.41
CA GLY A 76 -3.55 1.10 19.73
C GLY A 76 -4.97 1.50 20.14
N ILE A 77 -5.87 1.69 19.17
CA ILE A 77 -7.27 2.01 19.43
C ILE A 77 -7.96 0.74 19.96
N ASP A 78 -8.17 0.68 21.28
CA ASP A 78 -9.06 -0.32 21.90
C ASP A 78 -10.45 0.31 22.09
N TRP A 79 -11.48 -0.40 21.63
CA TRP A 79 -12.88 0.03 21.74
C TRP A 79 -13.64 -0.72 22.83
N ARG A 80 -12.94 -1.44 23.72
CA ARG A 80 -13.50 -2.06 24.93
C ARG A 80 -13.95 -1.07 25.99
#